data_AF-A0A4Q5SFP7-F1
#
_entry.id   AF-A0A4Q5SFP7-F1
#
_cell.length_a   1.000
_cell.length_b   1.000
_cell.length_c   1.000
_cell.angle_alpha   90.00
_cell.angle_beta   90.00
_cell.angle_gamma   90.00
#
_symmetry.space_group_name_H-M   'P 1'
#
loop_
_entity.id
_entity.type
_entity.pdbx_description
1 polymer ?
#
loop_
_entity_poly.entity_id
_entity_poly.type
_entity_poly.pdbx_seq_one_letter_code
_entity_poly.pdbx_strand_id
1 'polypeptide(L)'
;MSTLNITGQVLDAQSNTGATGVVVEIFDKSMRFQNIMATLKTDDHGRFETVLDLAQFRLEIRPQLSFKVSKEGKPYTSTDNSVMWNQQTEQDVTIMIRQQVRVDRPEGKDRVKATQVLKGASFVQQSDFKGVYEQTKTKVSMPLGFLTDMLSNAFKSGDIAPVKVKPTTGTAVYGQDVASATTNLQAQQVEVKEVLPYNPSLNSDSIRILTSAPIRVAPGQKVNLYQENGKVKYYTIVKDTATAPSTSTPQVNMVTTEQFIKLNDELAATKQEAVAKDAMINQLKVQMEALQKDHLEMKNFSPRFSS
;
A
#
# COMPACT_ATOMS: atom_id res chain seq x y z
N MET A 1 -13.38 -23.65 32.51
CA MET A 1 -12.04 -23.09 32.21
C MET A 1 -12.15 -22.41 30.87
N SER A 2 -11.70 -21.16 30.75
CA SER A 2 -11.79 -20.41 29.50
C SER A 2 -10.49 -20.59 28.72
N THR A 3 -10.54 -21.39 27.65
CA THR A 3 -9.42 -21.55 26.73
C THR A 3 -9.62 -20.66 25.51
N LEU A 4 -8.52 -20.21 24.91
CA LEU A 4 -8.52 -19.44 23.67
C LEU A 4 -7.66 -20.16 22.62
N ASN A 5 -8.30 -20.60 21.54
CA ASN A 5 -7.60 -21.21 20.40
C ASN A 5 -7.10 -20.12 19.48
N ILE A 6 -5.83 -20.19 19.11
CA ILE A 6 -5.18 -19.22 18.23
C ILE A 6 -4.50 -20.00 17.11
N THR A 7 -4.96 -19.74 15.88
CA THR A 7 -4.38 -20.25 14.65
C THR A 7 -3.89 -19.09 13.80
N GLY A 8 -2.81 -19.31 13.06
CA GLY A 8 -2.31 -18.29 12.15
C GLY A 8 -1.22 -18.77 11.21
N GLN A 9 -0.80 -17.87 10.33
CA GLN A 9 0.23 -18.09 9.34
C GLN A 9 1.12 -16.86 9.20
N VAL A 10 2.43 -17.09 9.13
CA VAL A 10 3.43 -16.08 8.79
C VAL A 10 3.83 -16.27 7.34
N LEU A 11 3.68 -15.23 6.53
CA LEU A 11 4.00 -15.24 5.11
C LEU A 11 5.13 -14.26 4.81
N ASP A 12 6.04 -14.65 3.91
CA ASP A 12 6.98 -13.72 3.32
C ASP A 12 6.28 -12.81 2.30
N ALA A 13 6.44 -11.51 2.44
CA ALA A 13 5.69 -10.49 1.70
C ALA A 13 6.14 -10.34 0.24
N GLN A 14 7.30 -10.87 -0.14
CA GLN A 14 7.77 -10.83 -1.53
C GLN A 14 7.28 -12.06 -2.29
N SER A 15 7.38 -13.23 -1.68
CA SER A 15 7.07 -14.51 -2.31
C SER A 15 5.64 -15.00 -2.04
N ASN A 16 4.95 -14.45 -1.05
CA ASN A 16 3.68 -14.97 -0.50
C ASN A 16 3.77 -16.45 -0.08
N THR A 17 4.96 -16.91 0.31
CA THR A 17 5.18 -18.27 0.80
C THR A 17 5.28 -18.30 2.32
N GLY A 18 4.99 -19.45 2.92
CA GLY A 18 5.09 -19.66 4.36
C GLY A 18 6.50 -19.42 4.90
N ALA A 19 6.63 -18.59 5.95
CA ALA A 19 7.90 -18.35 6.60
C ALA A 19 8.22 -19.47 7.59
N THR A 20 8.95 -20.48 7.14
CA THR A 20 9.30 -21.66 7.96
C THR A 20 10.26 -21.34 9.10
N GLY A 21 9.99 -21.94 10.26
CA GLY A 21 10.89 -21.96 11.41
C GLY A 21 11.09 -20.60 12.09
N VAL A 22 10.22 -19.61 11.85
CA VAL A 22 10.22 -18.35 12.58
C VAL A 22 9.57 -18.54 13.94
N VAL A 23 10.02 -17.76 14.92
CA VAL A 23 9.47 -17.75 16.28
C VAL A 23 8.39 -16.68 16.37
N VAL A 24 7.20 -17.07 16.83
CA VAL A 24 6.07 -16.18 17.11
C VAL A 24 5.89 -16.10 18.62
N GLU A 25 6.06 -14.91 19.16
CA GLU A 25 5.80 -14.58 20.57
C GLU A 25 4.44 -13.87 20.65
N ILE A 26 3.56 -14.36 21.52
CA ILE A 26 2.21 -13.81 21.74
C ILE A 26 2.20 -13.02 23.06
N PHE A 27 1.69 -11.80 23.03
CA PHE A 27 1.59 -10.91 24.19
C PHE A 27 0.16 -10.43 24.38
N ASP A 28 -0.20 -10.06 25.60
CA ASP A 28 -1.40 -9.27 25.88
C ASP A 28 -1.03 -7.80 26.08
N LYS A 29 -1.55 -6.94 25.20
CA LYS A 29 -1.36 -5.48 25.25
C LYS A 29 -1.99 -4.82 26.48
N SER A 30 -2.97 -5.47 27.09
CA SER A 30 -3.64 -4.93 28.28
C SER A 30 -2.82 -5.07 29.55
N MET A 31 -1.82 -5.97 29.56
CA MET A 31 -0.94 -6.13 30.71
C MET A 31 0.11 -5.01 30.77
N ARG A 32 0.23 -4.36 31.94
CA ARG A 32 1.27 -3.34 32.19
C ARG A 32 2.69 -3.86 31.96
N PHE A 33 2.90 -5.16 32.16
CA PHE A 33 4.14 -5.85 31.84
C PHE A 33 3.84 -6.74 30.63
N GLN A 34 4.58 -6.58 29.55
CA GLN A 34 4.46 -7.37 28.33
C GLN A 34 4.93 -8.82 28.59
N ASN A 35 4.15 -9.56 29.38
CA ASN A 35 4.39 -10.95 29.64
C ASN A 35 4.07 -11.74 28.38
N ILE A 36 5.02 -12.58 27.98
CA ILE A 36 4.82 -13.53 26.89
C ILE A 36 3.79 -14.56 27.35
N MET A 37 2.68 -14.67 26.63
CA MET A 37 1.66 -15.68 26.88
C MET A 37 2.02 -17.02 26.25
N ALA A 38 2.65 -16.99 25.07
CA ALA A 38 3.14 -18.18 24.39
C ALA A 38 4.30 -17.86 23.43
N THR A 39 5.15 -18.85 23.22
CA THR A 39 6.22 -18.83 22.21
C THR A 39 6.09 -20.07 21.35
N LEU A 40 5.96 -19.86 20.04
CA LEU A 40 5.69 -20.91 19.06
C LEU A 40 6.71 -20.81 17.93
N LYS A 41 6.94 -21.93 17.24
CA LYS A 41 7.73 -21.95 16.01
C LYS A 41 6.83 -22.36 14.85
N THR A 42 6.93 -21.66 13.73
CA THR A 42 6.13 -21.98 12.55
C THR A 42 6.57 -23.26 11.88
N ASP A 43 5.61 -23.98 11.29
CA ASP A 43 5.83 -25.19 10.50
C ASP A 43 6.40 -24.90 9.09
N ASP A 44 6.50 -25.93 8.26
CA ASP A 44 7.01 -25.85 6.88
C ASP A 44 6.15 -24.98 5.95
N HIS A 45 4.90 -24.71 6.32
CA HIS A 45 3.98 -23.82 5.61
C HIS A 45 3.84 -22.44 6.29
N GLY A 46 4.69 -22.14 7.29
CA GLY A 46 4.63 -20.90 8.05
C GLY A 46 3.46 -20.81 9.03
N ARG A 47 2.73 -21.91 9.29
CA ARG A 47 1.57 -21.94 10.18
C ARG A 47 1.97 -22.14 11.63
N PHE A 48 1.13 -21.65 12.54
CA PHE A 48 1.26 -21.87 13.98
C PHE A 48 -0.12 -22.04 14.61
N GLU A 49 -0.19 -22.81 15.68
CA GLU A 49 -1.40 -23.05 16.46
C GLU A 49 -1.03 -23.15 17.94
N THR A 50 -1.87 -22.59 18.80
CA THR A 50 -1.77 -22.77 20.25
C THR A 50 -3.12 -22.63 20.92
N VAL A 51 -3.25 -23.23 22.10
CA VAL A 51 -4.38 -23.04 23.01
C VAL A 51 -3.87 -22.34 24.26
N LEU A 52 -4.40 -21.17 24.58
CA LEU A 52 -4.07 -20.45 25.80
C LEU A 52 -5.11 -20.77 26.88
N ASP A 53 -4.65 -21.20 28.05
CA ASP A 53 -5.49 -21.27 29.25
C ASP A 53 -5.53 -19.89 29.93
N LEU A 54 -6.63 -19.16 29.75
CA LEU A 54 -6.76 -17.80 30.25
C LEU A 54 -6.75 -17.73 31.79
N ALA A 55 -7.05 -18.84 32.48
CA ALA A 55 -7.03 -18.89 33.94
C ALA A 55 -5.61 -18.73 34.51
N GLN A 56 -4.58 -19.19 33.78
CA GLN A 56 -3.18 -19.08 34.20
C GLN A 56 -2.70 -17.62 34.28
N PHE A 57 -3.28 -16.76 33.45
CA PHE A 57 -2.92 -15.35 33.34
C PHE A 57 -3.72 -14.45 34.28
N ARG A 58 -4.67 -15.02 35.06
CA ARG A 58 -5.57 -14.30 35.96
C ARG A 58 -6.28 -13.12 35.27
N LEU A 59 -6.66 -13.34 34.02
CA LEU A 59 -7.29 -12.32 33.20
C LEU A 59 -8.78 -12.24 33.52
N GLU A 60 -9.23 -11.08 34.00
CA GLU A 60 -10.65 -10.79 34.21
C GLU A 60 -11.37 -10.44 32.89
N ILE A 61 -10.60 -10.00 31.89
CA ILE A 61 -11.07 -9.55 30.56
C ILE A 61 -10.34 -10.38 29.50
N ARG A 62 -10.98 -10.62 28.34
CA ARG A 62 -10.29 -11.26 27.20
C ARG A 62 -9.03 -10.44 26.82
N PRO A 63 -7.86 -11.09 26.65
CA PRO A 63 -6.59 -10.41 26.41
C PRO A 63 -6.58 -9.72 25.05
N GLN A 64 -5.92 -8.56 24.92
CA GLN A 64 -5.68 -7.90 23.63
C GLN A 64 -4.38 -8.40 23.01
N LEU A 65 -4.50 -9.43 22.15
CA LEU A 65 -3.31 -10.12 21.64
C LEU A 65 -2.52 -9.30 20.61
N SER A 66 -1.19 -9.30 20.78
CA SER A 66 -0.22 -8.88 19.77
C SER A 66 0.83 -9.96 19.53
N PHE A 67 1.43 -9.95 18.34
CA PHE A 67 2.38 -10.96 17.90
C PHE A 67 3.70 -10.30 17.52
N LYS A 68 4.81 -10.86 17.99
CA LYS A 68 6.16 -10.50 17.56
C LYS A 68 6.77 -11.69 16.85
N VAL A 69 7.32 -11.44 15.66
CA VAL A 69 7.93 -12.48 14.85
C VAL A 69 9.43 -12.27 14.78
N SER A 70 10.20 -13.30 15.05
CA SER A 70 11.67 -13.27 15.01
C SER A 70 12.26 -14.55 14.39
N LYS A 71 13.51 -14.48 13.94
CA LYS A 71 14.27 -15.66 13.49
C LYS A 71 15.71 -15.52 13.95
N GLU A 72 16.25 -16.56 14.57
CA GLU A 72 17.61 -16.55 15.15
C GLU A 72 17.82 -15.37 16.12
N GLY A 73 16.79 -15.05 16.93
CA GLY A 73 16.81 -13.92 17.87
C GLY A 73 16.72 -12.53 17.23
N LYS A 74 16.65 -12.42 15.90
CA LYS A 74 16.48 -11.15 15.20
C LYS A 74 14.99 -10.87 14.95
N PRO A 75 14.45 -9.73 15.41
CA PRO A 75 13.06 -9.39 15.16
C PRO A 75 12.84 -9.05 13.68
N TYR A 76 11.76 -9.58 13.09
CA TYR A 76 11.30 -9.23 11.74
C TYR A 76 10.20 -8.18 11.78
N THR A 77 9.17 -8.40 12.60
CA THR A 77 8.01 -7.51 12.70
C THR A 77 7.31 -7.67 14.05
N SER A 78 6.41 -6.74 14.34
CA SER A 78 5.47 -6.81 15.45
C SER A 78 4.11 -6.28 14.99
N THR A 79 3.03 -6.93 15.39
CA THR A 79 1.66 -6.46 15.18
C THR A 79 1.22 -5.47 16.27
N ASP A 80 2.12 -5.02 17.14
CA ASP A 80 1.78 -4.11 18.23
C ASP A 80 1.16 -2.80 17.72
N ASN A 81 1.55 -2.34 16.53
CA ASN A 81 0.99 -1.14 15.89
C ASN A 81 -0.02 -1.43 14.77
N SER A 82 -0.37 -2.69 14.52
CA SER A 82 -1.32 -3.07 13.48
C SER A 82 -2.55 -3.75 14.07
N VAL A 83 -3.63 -3.80 13.28
CA VAL A 83 -4.96 -4.28 13.66
C VAL A 83 -4.91 -5.44 14.66
N MET A 84 -5.55 -5.22 15.81
CA MET A 84 -5.74 -6.22 16.86
C MET A 84 -6.35 -7.46 16.24
N TRP A 85 -5.82 -8.62 16.57
CA TRP A 85 -6.44 -9.87 16.15
C TRP A 85 -7.94 -9.83 16.43
N ASN A 86 -8.73 -10.27 15.45
CA ASN A 86 -10.17 -10.05 15.42
C ASN A 86 -10.86 -11.01 16.40
N GLN A 87 -10.75 -10.70 17.69
CA GLN A 87 -11.18 -11.54 18.82
C GLN A 87 -12.67 -11.87 18.82
N GLN A 88 -13.46 -11.12 18.05
CA GLN A 88 -14.88 -11.37 17.89
C GLN A 88 -15.18 -12.54 16.95
N THR A 89 -14.23 -12.92 16.09
CA THR A 89 -14.50 -13.83 14.96
C THR A 89 -13.66 -15.11 14.98
N GLU A 90 -12.75 -15.29 15.94
CA GLU A 90 -11.83 -16.45 16.01
C GLU A 90 -11.16 -16.74 14.64
N GLN A 91 -10.87 -15.68 13.89
CA GLN A 91 -10.32 -15.79 12.54
C GLN A 91 -8.82 -16.10 12.57
N ASP A 92 -8.34 -16.81 11.56
CA ASP A 92 -6.90 -17.06 11.39
C ASP A 92 -6.10 -15.76 11.30
N VAL A 93 -4.99 -15.67 12.06
CA VAL A 93 -4.05 -14.55 11.97
C VAL A 93 -3.19 -14.71 10.72
N THR A 94 -3.10 -13.69 9.86
CA THR A 94 -2.07 -13.64 8.80
C THR A 94 -1.07 -12.54 9.08
N ILE A 95 0.21 -12.89 9.23
CA ILE A 95 1.30 -11.95 9.52
C ILE A 95 2.26 -11.90 8.34
N MET A 96 2.41 -10.73 7.73
CA MET A 96 3.33 -10.51 6.61
C MET A 96 4.70 -10.05 7.14
N ILE A 97 5.76 -10.77 6.78
CA ILE A 97 7.16 -10.39 7.08
C ILE A 97 7.94 -10.14 5.79
N ARG A 98 8.99 -9.33 5.84
CA ARG A 98 9.96 -9.26 4.75
C ARG A 98 11.20 -10.02 5.19
N GLN A 99 11.41 -11.22 4.68
CA GLN A 99 12.68 -11.89 4.94
C GLN A 99 13.79 -11.07 4.30
N GLN A 100 14.75 -10.64 5.10
CA GLN A 100 16.00 -10.14 4.55
C GLN A 100 16.66 -11.34 3.87
N VAL A 101 16.52 -11.42 2.55
CA VAL A 101 17.28 -12.36 1.73
C VAL A 101 18.74 -12.08 2.07
N ARG A 102 19.36 -12.98 2.85
CA ARG A 102 20.81 -13.01 2.91
C ARG A 102 21.20 -13.40 1.50
N VAL A 103 21.62 -12.40 0.72
CA VAL A 103 22.32 -12.68 -0.53
C VAL A 103 23.58 -13.35 -0.04
N ASP A 104 23.57 -14.68 -0.05
CA ASP A 104 24.75 -15.48 0.24
C ASP A 104 25.79 -14.99 -0.75
N ARG A 105 26.68 -14.15 -0.25
CA ARG A 105 27.73 -13.57 -1.04
C ARG A 105 28.58 -14.78 -1.43
N PRO A 106 28.70 -15.12 -2.73
CA PRO A 106 29.50 -16.27 -3.11
C PRO A 106 30.91 -16.04 -2.53
N GLU A 107 31.28 -16.86 -1.56
CA GLU A 107 32.65 -16.92 -1.03
C GLU A 107 33.51 -17.58 -2.11
N GLY A 108 33.92 -16.79 -3.10
CA GLY A 108 34.64 -17.34 -4.24
C GLY A 108 35.05 -16.27 -5.22
N LYS A 109 36.29 -15.79 -5.06
CA LYS A 109 37.19 -15.21 -6.08
C LYS A 109 36.53 -14.80 -7.40
N ASP A 110 36.06 -13.55 -7.49
CA ASP A 110 36.61 -12.59 -8.46
C ASP A 110 36.01 -11.21 -8.25
N ARG A 111 36.85 -10.31 -7.73
CA ARG A 111 36.52 -8.89 -7.61
C ARG A 111 36.75 -8.23 -8.96
N VAL A 112 35.73 -8.22 -9.82
CA VAL A 112 35.65 -7.18 -10.86
C VAL A 112 35.57 -5.84 -10.12
N LYS A 113 36.68 -5.09 -10.14
CA LYS A 113 36.82 -3.84 -9.37
C LYS A 113 35.67 -2.90 -9.78
N ALA A 114 34.85 -2.50 -8.80
CA ALA A 114 33.75 -1.54 -8.96
C ALA A 114 34.19 -0.21 -9.63
N THR A 115 35.49 0.09 -9.65
CA THR A 115 36.08 1.22 -10.37
C THR A 115 35.94 1.13 -11.90
N GLN A 116 35.70 -0.06 -12.49
CA GLN A 116 35.49 -0.19 -13.94
C GLN A 116 34.04 0.07 -14.36
N VAL A 117 33.06 -0.18 -13.51
CA VAL A 117 31.63 0.11 -13.80
C VAL A 117 31.33 1.60 -13.62
N LEU A 118 32.02 2.28 -12.71
CA LEU A 118 31.84 3.72 -12.46
C LEU A 118 32.33 4.64 -13.59
N LYS A 119 33.09 4.14 -14.58
CA LYS A 119 33.50 4.95 -15.75
C LYS A 119 32.40 5.13 -16.81
N GLY A 120 31.35 4.32 -16.78
CA GLY A 120 30.22 4.44 -17.72
C GLY A 120 29.12 5.40 -17.27
N ALA A 121 28.93 5.58 -15.95
CA ALA A 121 27.82 6.36 -15.40
C ALA A 121 28.10 7.88 -15.35
N SER A 122 29.37 8.30 -15.28
CA SER A 122 29.74 9.72 -15.23
C SER A 122 29.56 10.47 -16.55
N PHE A 123 29.42 9.76 -17.68
CA PHE A 123 29.20 10.39 -19.00
C PHE A 123 27.76 10.91 -19.17
N VAL A 124 26.77 10.24 -18.56
CA VAL A 124 25.36 10.64 -18.68
C VAL A 124 25.00 11.72 -17.65
N GLN A 125 25.71 11.81 -16.53
CA GLN A 125 25.38 12.73 -15.45
C GLN A 125 26.01 14.13 -15.59
N GLN A 126 27.02 14.30 -16.47
CA GLN A 126 27.62 15.61 -16.78
C GLN A 126 27.05 16.28 -18.04
N SER A 127 26.10 15.65 -18.73
CA SER A 127 25.41 16.32 -19.84
C SER A 127 24.25 17.15 -19.30
N ASP A 128 24.60 18.38 -18.91
CA ASP A 128 23.67 19.44 -18.56
C ASP A 128 22.92 19.93 -19.81
N PHE A 129 22.01 19.12 -20.34
CA PHE A 129 21.22 19.42 -21.55
C PHE A 129 20.21 20.56 -21.34
N LYS A 130 20.09 21.09 -20.12
CA LYS A 130 19.17 22.19 -19.80
C LYS A 130 19.69 23.55 -20.27
N GLY A 131 21.00 23.73 -20.41
CA GLY A 131 21.61 24.98 -20.89
C GLY A 131 21.56 25.18 -22.42
N VAL A 132 21.46 24.09 -23.19
CA VAL A 132 21.52 24.18 -24.66
C VAL A 132 20.20 24.69 -25.25
N TYR A 133 19.05 24.39 -24.64
CA TYR A 133 17.75 24.74 -25.25
C TYR A 133 17.42 26.25 -25.19
N GLU A 134 17.88 26.96 -24.16
CA GLU A 134 17.61 28.40 -24.03
C GLU A 134 18.62 29.29 -24.79
N GLN A 135 19.83 28.79 -25.08
CA GLN A 135 20.84 29.56 -25.81
C GLN A 135 20.77 29.44 -27.35
N THR A 136 20.03 28.46 -27.90
CA THR A 136 19.88 28.28 -29.37
C THR A 136 18.77 29.10 -30.04
N LYS A 137 18.10 30.02 -29.34
CA LYS A 137 17.13 30.93 -29.98
C LYS A 137 17.75 32.16 -30.66
N THR A 138 19.04 32.43 -30.46
CA THR A 138 19.71 33.56 -31.11
C THR A 138 21.11 33.18 -31.60
N LYS A 139 21.17 32.97 -32.92
CA LYS A 139 22.38 32.85 -33.76
C LYS A 139 23.18 31.55 -33.59
N VAL A 140 22.98 30.62 -34.52
CA VAL A 140 23.98 30.05 -35.44
C VAL A 140 23.23 29.03 -36.31
N SER A 141 23.21 29.27 -37.61
CA SER A 141 22.72 28.34 -38.63
C SER A 141 23.67 27.15 -38.72
N MET A 142 23.43 26.11 -37.92
CA MET A 142 23.96 24.79 -38.28
C MET A 142 23.06 24.22 -39.38
N PRO A 143 23.62 23.76 -40.51
CA PRO A 143 22.82 23.15 -41.57
C PRO A 143 22.18 21.86 -41.03
N LEU A 144 20.85 21.76 -41.17
CA LEU A 144 20.01 20.61 -40.81
C LEU A 144 20.55 19.26 -41.31
N GLY A 145 21.43 19.25 -42.32
CA GLY A 145 22.07 18.04 -42.85
C GLY A 145 22.95 17.27 -41.87
N PHE A 146 23.54 17.92 -40.87
CA PHE A 146 24.47 17.24 -39.95
C PHE A 146 23.75 16.35 -38.91
N LEU A 147 22.55 16.74 -38.47
CA LEU A 147 21.74 15.92 -37.56
C LEU A 147 21.08 14.74 -38.29
N THR A 148 20.72 14.91 -39.56
CA THR A 148 20.16 13.82 -40.37
C THR A 148 21.21 12.75 -40.70
N ASP A 149 22.46 13.13 -40.95
CA ASP A 149 23.53 12.16 -41.26
C ASP A 149 23.93 11.33 -40.04
N MET A 150 23.89 11.90 -38.84
CA MET A 150 24.20 11.16 -37.61
C MET A 150 23.10 10.14 -37.25
N LEU A 151 21.82 10.48 -37.48
CA LEU A 151 20.69 9.54 -37.34
C LEU A 151 20.65 8.49 -38.46
N SER A 152 20.93 8.89 -39.71
CA SER A 152 21.00 7.98 -40.86
C SER A 152 22.09 6.92 -40.69
N ASN A 153 23.28 7.32 -40.23
CA ASN A 153 24.41 6.40 -40.09
C ASN A 153 24.26 5.47 -38.87
N ALA A 154 23.52 5.88 -37.84
CA ALA A 154 23.14 5.00 -36.73
C ALA A 154 22.11 3.93 -37.15
N PHE A 155 21.18 4.25 -38.06
CA PHE A 155 20.20 3.27 -38.57
C PHE A 155 20.76 2.35 -39.68
N LYS A 156 21.72 2.83 -40.49
CA LYS A 156 22.33 2.04 -41.57
C LYS A 156 23.39 1.04 -41.09
N SER A 157 23.86 1.15 -39.86
CA SER A 157 24.83 0.21 -39.26
C SER A 157 24.19 -1.03 -38.62
N GLY A 158 22.94 -1.36 -39.01
CA GLY A 158 22.53 -2.74 -39.28
C GLY A 158 22.59 -3.78 -38.16
N ASP A 159 22.70 -3.38 -36.89
CA ASP A 159 22.64 -4.34 -35.77
C ASP A 159 22.10 -3.71 -34.47
N ILE A 160 21.05 -2.89 -34.58
CA ILE A 160 20.31 -2.44 -33.40
C ILE A 160 19.38 -3.58 -33.00
N ALA A 161 19.87 -4.47 -32.14
CA ALA A 161 19.02 -5.39 -31.41
C ALA A 161 17.85 -4.58 -30.81
N PRO A 162 16.58 -4.97 -31.04
CA PRO A 162 15.42 -4.19 -30.61
C PRO A 162 15.56 -3.89 -29.12
N VAL A 163 15.56 -2.60 -28.77
CA VAL A 163 15.65 -2.16 -27.38
C VAL A 163 14.50 -2.82 -26.64
N LYS A 164 14.81 -3.85 -25.84
CA LYS A 164 13.84 -4.54 -25.01
C LYS A 164 13.36 -3.53 -23.97
N VAL A 165 12.22 -2.91 -24.25
CA VAL A 165 11.56 -1.98 -23.33
C VAL A 165 11.35 -2.74 -22.03
N LYS A 166 12.03 -2.32 -20.96
CA LYS A 166 11.83 -2.92 -19.64
C LYS A 166 10.38 -2.60 -19.24
N PRO A 167 9.58 -3.60 -18.86
CA PRO A 167 8.20 -3.37 -18.48
C PRO A 167 8.16 -2.42 -17.28
N THR A 168 7.34 -1.36 -17.34
CA THR A 168 7.19 -0.51 -16.16
C THR A 168 6.46 -1.27 -15.07
N THR A 169 6.97 -1.09 -13.85
CA THR A 169 6.26 -1.47 -12.64
C THR A 169 5.13 -0.47 -12.40
N GLY A 170 3.99 -0.92 -11.86
CA GLY A 170 2.82 -0.05 -11.62
C GLY A 170 3.11 1.22 -10.80
N THR A 171 4.22 1.24 -10.05
CA THR A 171 4.74 2.42 -9.35
C THR A 171 5.12 3.58 -10.27
N ALA A 172 5.43 3.32 -11.55
CA ALA A 172 5.83 4.35 -12.49
C ALA A 172 4.66 5.26 -12.90
N VAL A 173 3.42 4.78 -12.84
CA VAL A 173 2.23 5.53 -13.30
C VAL A 173 1.61 6.37 -12.17
N TYR A 174 1.80 5.93 -10.92
CA TYR A 174 1.24 6.57 -9.73
C TYR A 174 1.76 8.00 -9.54
N GLY A 175 0.86 8.95 -9.32
CA GLY A 175 1.17 10.36 -9.05
C GLY A 175 1.62 11.18 -10.26
N GLN A 176 1.79 10.54 -11.43
CA GLN A 176 2.07 11.24 -12.68
C GLN A 176 0.84 12.02 -13.14
N ASP A 177 1.10 13.08 -13.90
CA ASP A 177 0.06 13.74 -14.69
C ASP A 177 -0.56 12.76 -15.69
N VAL A 178 -1.88 12.83 -15.89
CA VAL A 178 -2.60 11.87 -16.75
C VAL A 178 -2.09 11.87 -18.19
N ALA A 179 -1.71 13.01 -18.75
CA ALA A 179 -1.18 13.06 -20.12
C ALA A 179 0.16 12.33 -20.19
N SER A 180 1.05 12.58 -19.22
CA SER A 180 2.35 11.91 -19.12
C SER A 180 2.21 10.41 -18.90
N ALA A 181 1.30 10.01 -18.00
CA ALA A 181 0.99 8.60 -17.73
C ALA A 181 0.49 7.89 -18.99
N THR A 182 -0.41 8.52 -19.75
CA THR A 182 -0.96 7.99 -21.00
C THR A 182 0.14 7.78 -22.05
N THR A 183 1.01 8.77 -22.26
CA THR A 183 2.15 8.66 -23.18
C THR A 183 3.11 7.55 -22.76
N ASN A 184 3.42 7.44 -21.47
CA ASN A 184 4.32 6.41 -20.94
C ASN A 184 3.74 4.99 -21.07
N LEU A 185 2.42 4.83 -20.89
CA LEU A 185 1.71 3.57 -21.08
C LEU A 185 1.64 3.19 -22.57
N GLN A 186 1.34 4.15 -23.44
CA GLN A 186 1.29 3.93 -24.89
C GLN A 186 2.66 3.55 -25.46
N ALA A 187 3.74 4.16 -24.98
CA ALA A 187 5.11 3.80 -25.34
C ALA A 187 5.46 2.34 -25.00
N GLN A 188 4.69 1.72 -24.08
CA GLN A 188 4.81 0.32 -23.68
C GLN A 188 3.74 -0.57 -24.32
N GLN A 189 3.03 -0.07 -25.32
CA GLN A 189 1.94 -0.76 -26.00
C GLN A 189 0.77 -1.10 -25.04
N VAL A 190 0.59 -0.34 -23.97
CA VAL A 190 -0.58 -0.42 -23.09
C VAL A 190 -1.57 0.66 -23.52
N GLU A 191 -2.80 0.26 -23.82
CA GLU A 191 -3.85 1.17 -24.26
C GLU A 191 -4.63 1.70 -23.05
N VAL A 192 -4.77 3.02 -22.94
CA VAL A 192 -5.63 3.63 -21.92
C VAL A 192 -7.04 3.72 -22.49
N LYS A 193 -7.97 2.94 -21.93
CA LYS A 193 -9.36 2.90 -22.40
C LYS A 193 -10.14 4.13 -21.93
N GLU A 194 -10.12 4.39 -20.62
CA GLU A 194 -10.86 5.51 -20.01
C GLU A 194 -10.06 6.16 -18.88
N VAL A 195 -10.26 7.46 -18.69
CA VAL A 195 -9.75 8.23 -17.54
C VAL A 195 -10.95 8.64 -16.69
N LEU A 196 -11.04 8.08 -15.49
CA LEU A 196 -12.15 8.24 -14.57
C LEU A 196 -11.75 9.14 -13.37
N PRO A 197 -12.68 9.92 -12.81
CA PRO A 197 -12.43 10.65 -11.57
C PRO A 197 -12.27 9.66 -10.40
N TYR A 198 -11.25 9.89 -9.58
CA TYR A 198 -11.04 9.18 -8.33
C TYR A 198 -12.13 9.55 -7.34
N ASN A 199 -12.91 8.56 -6.88
CA ASN A 199 -13.87 8.74 -5.80
C ASN A 199 -13.39 7.95 -4.57
N PRO A 200 -12.98 8.63 -3.48
CA PRO A 200 -12.54 7.96 -2.25
C PRO A 200 -13.67 7.26 -1.50
N SER A 201 -14.94 7.49 -1.86
CA SER A 201 -16.12 6.85 -1.27
C SER A 201 -16.29 5.41 -1.77
N LEU A 202 -15.21 4.64 -1.74
CA LEU A 202 -15.07 3.32 -2.33
C LEU A 202 -16.15 2.38 -1.79
N ASN A 203 -17.02 1.94 -2.69
CA ASN A 203 -17.75 0.68 -2.56
C ASN A 203 -16.73 -0.46 -2.41
N SER A 204 -17.13 -1.51 -1.69
CA SER A 204 -16.30 -2.70 -1.40
C SER A 204 -15.66 -3.31 -2.66
N ASP A 205 -16.30 -3.17 -3.81
CA ASP A 205 -15.81 -3.65 -5.10
C ASP A 205 -14.53 -2.93 -5.56
N SER A 206 -14.43 -1.62 -5.40
CA SER A 206 -13.23 -0.89 -5.80
C SER A 206 -12.02 -1.19 -4.90
N ILE A 207 -12.25 -1.48 -3.61
CA ILE A 207 -11.18 -1.95 -2.70
C ILE A 207 -10.66 -3.32 -3.14
N ARG A 208 -11.56 -4.25 -3.48
CA ARG A 208 -11.16 -5.57 -4.00
C ARG A 208 -10.35 -5.45 -5.28
N ILE A 209 -10.75 -4.57 -6.19
CA ILE A 209 -10.02 -4.30 -7.44
C ILE A 209 -8.62 -3.72 -7.15
N LEU A 210 -8.49 -2.81 -6.18
CA LEU A 210 -7.19 -2.28 -5.74
C LEU A 210 -6.26 -3.37 -5.18
N THR A 211 -6.79 -4.29 -4.37
CA THR A 211 -5.98 -5.37 -3.77
C THR A 211 -5.63 -6.50 -4.75
N SER A 212 -6.42 -6.67 -5.82
CA SER A 212 -6.23 -7.72 -6.83
C SER A 212 -5.59 -7.22 -8.13
N ALA A 213 -5.34 -5.92 -8.24
CA ALA A 213 -4.69 -5.32 -9.40
C ALA A 213 -3.28 -5.91 -9.57
N PRO A 214 -2.97 -6.51 -10.72
CA PRO A 214 -1.63 -6.99 -10.99
C PRO A 214 -0.61 -5.85 -10.88
N ILE A 215 0.47 -6.10 -10.15
CA ILE A 215 1.58 -5.15 -9.92
C ILE A 215 2.24 -4.71 -11.25
N ARG A 216 2.02 -5.47 -12.33
CA ARG A 216 2.61 -5.25 -13.66
C ARG A 216 1.53 -5.25 -14.72
N VAL A 217 1.61 -4.29 -15.64
CA VAL A 217 0.79 -4.24 -16.85
C VAL A 217 1.64 -4.76 -18.01
N ALA A 218 1.15 -5.76 -18.73
CA ALA A 218 1.83 -6.33 -19.88
C ALA A 218 1.52 -5.53 -21.16
N PRO A 219 2.44 -5.48 -22.14
CA PRO A 219 2.15 -4.95 -23.47
C PRO A 219 0.90 -5.59 -24.07
N GLY A 220 0.06 -4.79 -24.73
CA GLY A 220 -1.22 -5.20 -25.33
C GLY A 220 -2.43 -5.17 -24.39
N GLN A 221 -2.24 -4.90 -23.09
CA GLN A 221 -3.36 -4.78 -22.16
C GLN A 221 -4.02 -3.39 -22.24
N LYS A 222 -5.31 -3.36 -21.89
CA LYS A 222 -6.07 -2.12 -21.72
C LYS A 222 -6.21 -1.77 -20.25
N VAL A 223 -6.06 -0.50 -19.92
CA VAL A 223 -6.23 -0.01 -18.54
C VAL A 223 -7.18 1.17 -18.46
N ASN A 224 -7.90 1.27 -17.34
CA ASN A 224 -8.58 2.48 -16.93
C ASN A 224 -7.72 3.22 -15.90
N LEU A 225 -7.55 4.52 -16.07
CA LEU A 225 -6.83 5.37 -15.11
C LEU A 225 -7.81 6.10 -14.21
N TYR A 226 -7.54 6.13 -12.91
CA TYR A 226 -8.33 6.89 -11.94
C TYR A 226 -7.51 8.07 -11.45
N GLN A 227 -8.02 9.29 -11.64
CA GLN A 227 -7.27 10.51 -11.37
C GLN A 227 -7.94 11.45 -10.35
N GLU A 228 -7.12 12.19 -9.62
CA GLU A 228 -7.54 13.30 -8.76
C GLU A 228 -6.64 14.49 -9.06
N ASN A 229 -7.23 15.65 -9.36
CA ASN A 229 -6.49 16.89 -9.66
C ASN A 229 -5.46 16.71 -10.80
N GLY A 230 -5.84 16.02 -11.88
CA GLY A 230 -4.97 15.76 -13.04
C GLY A 230 -3.88 14.71 -12.81
N LYS A 231 -3.81 14.11 -11.61
CA LYS A 231 -2.79 13.12 -11.24
C LYS A 231 -3.39 11.74 -11.07
N VAL A 232 -2.72 10.71 -11.59
CA VAL A 232 -3.15 9.32 -11.47
C VAL A 232 -3.01 8.83 -10.03
N LYS A 233 -4.09 8.30 -9.46
CA LYS A 233 -4.12 7.67 -8.12
C LYS A 233 -3.99 6.15 -8.19
N TYR A 234 -4.65 5.53 -9.15
CA TYR A 234 -4.49 4.10 -9.42
C TYR A 234 -4.95 3.79 -10.85
N TYR A 235 -4.72 2.55 -11.29
CA TYR A 235 -5.22 2.04 -12.55
C TYR A 235 -5.86 0.68 -12.34
N THR A 236 -6.73 0.28 -13.27
CA THR A 236 -7.33 -1.06 -13.31
C THR A 236 -7.15 -1.66 -14.68
N ILE A 237 -6.91 -2.97 -14.77
CA ILE A 237 -6.79 -3.66 -16.06
C ILE A 237 -8.20 -4.02 -16.53
N VAL A 238 -8.54 -3.55 -17.73
CA VAL A 238 -9.79 -3.92 -18.39
C VAL A 238 -9.61 -5.33 -18.91
N LYS A 239 -10.31 -6.29 -18.30
CA LYS A 239 -10.45 -7.61 -18.92
C LYS A 239 -11.30 -7.40 -20.15
N ASP A 240 -10.71 -7.55 -21.33
CA ASP A 240 -11.48 -7.72 -22.55
C ASP A 240 -12.31 -8.99 -22.34
N THR A 241 -13.57 -8.80 -21.96
CA THR A 241 -14.54 -9.88 -21.90
C THR A 241 -14.71 -10.32 -23.34
N ALA A 242 -13.88 -11.27 -23.77
CA ALA A 242 -13.97 -11.84 -25.10
C ALA A 242 -15.43 -12.25 -25.29
N THR A 243 -16.08 -11.63 -26.28
CA THR A 243 -17.46 -11.88 -26.66
C THR A 243 -17.57 -13.32 -27.14
N ALA A 244 -17.63 -14.27 -26.22
CA ALA A 244 -18.00 -15.65 -26.51
C ALA A 244 -19.54 -15.68 -26.66
N PRO A 245 -20.08 -16.37 -27.68
CA PRO A 245 -21.52 -16.56 -27.82
C PRO A 245 -22.05 -17.34 -26.61
N SER A 246 -23.09 -16.78 -26.02
CA SER A 246 -23.71 -17.16 -24.75
C SER A 246 -24.41 -18.52 -24.81
N THR A 247 -23.96 -19.50 -24.02
CA THR A 247 -24.81 -20.59 -23.50
C THR A 247 -24.24 -21.16 -22.19
N SER A 248 -24.21 -20.34 -21.15
CA SER A 248 -24.42 -20.83 -19.77
C SER A 248 -24.68 -19.64 -18.88
N THR A 249 -25.91 -19.57 -18.37
CA THR A 249 -26.39 -18.54 -17.47
C THR A 249 -25.62 -18.63 -16.15
N PRO A 250 -24.74 -17.66 -15.82
CA PRO A 250 -24.27 -17.53 -14.45
C PRO A 250 -25.42 -16.86 -13.69
N GLN A 251 -25.94 -17.52 -12.65
CA GLN A 251 -26.77 -16.83 -11.67
C GLN A 251 -25.88 -15.84 -10.91
N VAL A 252 -25.73 -14.65 -11.51
CA VAL A 252 -25.28 -13.46 -10.81
C VAL A 252 -26.43 -13.12 -9.86
N ASN A 253 -26.20 -13.30 -8.56
CA ASN A 253 -27.04 -12.68 -7.54
C ASN A 253 -26.91 -11.16 -7.71
N MET A 254 -27.74 -10.61 -8.59
CA MET A 254 -27.93 -9.17 -8.70
C MET A 254 -28.54 -8.74 -7.38
N VAL A 255 -27.78 -7.92 -6.64
CA VAL A 255 -28.35 -7.07 -5.60
C VAL A 255 -29.52 -6.34 -6.25
N THR A 256 -30.73 -6.64 -5.80
CA THR A 256 -31.94 -6.11 -6.42
C THR A 256 -31.95 -4.59 -6.28
N THR A 257 -32.53 -3.88 -7.25
CA THR A 257 -32.63 -2.41 -7.23
C THR A 257 -33.19 -1.88 -5.89
N GLU A 258 -34.05 -2.65 -5.24
CA GLU A 258 -34.59 -2.37 -3.90
C GLU A 258 -33.52 -2.38 -2.80
N GLN A 259 -32.56 -3.31 -2.84
CA GLN A 259 -31.43 -3.33 -1.90
C GLN A 259 -30.50 -2.13 -2.10
N PHE A 260 -30.34 -1.66 -3.34
CA PHE A 260 -29.54 -0.46 -3.64
C PHE A 260 -30.21 0.81 -3.11
N ILE A 261 -31.53 0.94 -3.28
CA ILE A 261 -32.29 2.07 -2.71
C ILE A 261 -32.18 2.08 -1.19
N LYS A 262 -32.36 0.92 -0.54
CA LYS A 262 -32.24 0.78 0.91
C LYS A 262 -30.84 1.15 1.44
N LEU A 263 -29.78 0.72 0.74
CA LEU A 263 -28.41 1.08 1.09
C LEU A 263 -28.14 2.59 0.95
N ASN A 264 -28.72 3.23 -0.07
CA ASN A 264 -28.57 4.67 -0.26
C ASN A 264 -29.30 5.48 0.82
N ASP A 265 -30.47 5.02 1.24
CA ASP A 265 -31.23 5.62 2.34
C ASP A 265 -30.52 5.44 3.69
N GLU A 266 -29.96 4.25 3.95
CA GLU A 266 -29.13 4.00 5.14
C GLU A 266 -27.87 4.88 5.15
N LEU A 267 -27.23 5.08 3.99
CA LEU A 267 -26.07 5.97 3.88
C LEU A 267 -26.44 7.43 4.17
N ALA A 268 -27.60 7.89 3.67
CA ALA A 268 -28.08 9.24 3.93
C ALA A 268 -28.40 9.47 5.41
N ALA A 269 -29.04 8.49 6.06
CA ALA A 269 -29.31 8.53 7.50
C ALA A 269 -28.01 8.56 8.32
N THR A 270 -27.02 7.72 7.95
CA THR A 270 -25.73 7.66 8.65
C THR A 270 -24.96 8.97 8.52
N LYS A 271 -25.02 9.64 7.35
CA LYS A 271 -24.42 10.96 7.14
C LYS A 271 -25.08 12.04 8.01
N GLN A 272 -26.40 12.02 8.15
CA GLN A 272 -27.10 12.95 9.03
C GLN A 272 -26.72 12.73 10.50
N GLU A 273 -26.60 11.47 10.94
CA GLU A 273 -26.16 11.15 12.29
C GLU A 273 -24.74 11.64 12.58
N ALA A 274 -23.82 11.51 11.61
CA ALA A 274 -22.46 12.02 11.74
C ALA A 274 -22.42 13.55 11.91
N VAL A 275 -23.19 14.28 11.10
CA VAL A 275 -23.30 15.75 11.20
C VAL A 275 -23.90 16.17 12.55
N ALA A 276 -24.91 15.44 13.06
CA ALA A 276 -25.50 15.70 14.36
C ALA A 276 -24.50 15.47 15.51
N LYS A 277 -23.68 14.41 15.43
CA LYS A 277 -22.62 14.14 16.41
C LYS A 277 -21.53 15.21 16.38
N ASP A 278 -21.12 15.68 15.21
CA ASP A 278 -20.15 16.77 15.09
C ASP A 278 -20.65 18.08 15.71
N ALA A 279 -21.94 18.39 15.52
CA ALA A 279 -22.57 19.54 16.19
C ALA A 279 -22.55 19.39 17.72
N MET A 280 -22.84 18.18 18.23
CA MET A 280 -22.81 17.89 19.67
C MET A 280 -21.39 17.99 20.25
N ILE A 281 -20.37 17.51 19.54
CA ILE A 281 -18.96 17.63 19.95
C ILE A 281 -18.55 19.10 20.05
N ASN A 282 -18.95 19.92 19.07
CA ASN A 282 -18.65 21.36 19.10
C ASN A 282 -19.36 22.05 20.27
N GLN A 283 -20.61 21.68 20.58
CA GLN A 283 -21.32 22.22 21.74
C GLN A 283 -20.64 21.83 23.07
N LEU A 284 -20.23 20.57 23.22
CA LEU A 284 -19.48 20.11 24.40
C LEU A 284 -18.15 20.85 24.56
N LYS A 285 -17.45 21.13 23.47
CA LYS A 285 -16.20 21.90 23.49
C LYS A 285 -16.42 23.30 24.04
N VAL A 286 -17.46 24.00 23.59
CA VAL A 286 -17.81 25.34 24.09
C VAL A 286 -18.17 25.30 25.58
N GLN A 287 -18.90 24.28 26.04
CA GLN A 287 -19.22 24.11 27.46
C GLN A 287 -17.99 23.86 28.32
N MET A 288 -17.03 23.05 27.83
CA MET A 288 -15.76 22.83 28.54
C MET A 288 -14.93 24.11 28.65
N GLU A 289 -14.88 24.92 27.59
CA GLU A 289 -14.17 26.21 27.61
C GLU A 289 -14.82 27.20 28.60
N ALA A 290 -16.16 27.23 28.69
CA ALA A 290 -16.87 28.04 29.67
C ALA A 290 -16.58 27.61 31.12
N LEU A 291 -16.64 26.30 31.40
CA LEU A 291 -16.32 25.75 32.73
C LEU A 291 -14.86 26.01 33.14
N GLN A 292 -13.92 25.92 32.20
CA GLN A 292 -12.51 26.25 32.44
C GLN A 292 -12.33 27.73 32.81
N LYS A 293 -13.07 28.62 32.14
CA LYS A 293 -13.06 30.04 32.44
C LYS A 293 -13.61 30.33 33.85
N ASP A 294 -14.76 29.76 34.19
CA ASP A 294 -15.37 29.92 35.52
C ASP A 294 -14.44 29.39 36.63
N HIS A 295 -13.73 28.29 36.38
CA HIS A 295 -12.75 27.75 37.32
C HIS A 295 -11.55 28.70 37.54
N LEU A 296 -11.09 29.38 36.48
CA LEU A 296 -10.04 30.39 36.59
C LEU A 296 -10.51 31.63 37.36
N GLU A 297 -11.75 32.07 37.15
CA GLU A 297 -12.33 33.20 37.89
C GLU A 297 -12.48 32.88 39.38
N MET A 298 -12.96 31.68 39.73
CA MET A 298 -13.04 31.22 41.13
C MET A 298 -11.67 31.15 41.80
N LYS A 299 -10.62 30.73 41.09
CA LYS A 299 -9.26 30.68 41.64
C LYS A 299 -8.70 32.08 41.95
N ASN A 300 -9.08 33.07 41.14
CA ASN A 300 -8.68 34.47 41.35
C ASN A 300 -9.50 35.17 42.44
N PHE A 301 -10.66 34.63 42.80
CA PHE A 301 -11.47 35.09 43.92
C PHE A 301 -10.91 34.57 45.25
N SER A 302 -9.69 35.00 45.61
CA SER A 302 -9.19 34.83 46.97
C SER A 302 -9.83 35.91 47.86
N PRO A 303 -10.71 35.56 48.81
CA PRO A 303 -11.32 36.56 49.69
C PRO A 303 -10.22 37.26 50.48
N ARG A 304 -10.07 38.57 50.25
CA ARG A 304 -9.24 39.43 51.09
C ARG A 304 -9.96 39.59 52.41
N PHE A 305 -9.69 38.70 53.36
CA PHE A 305 -10.04 38.93 54.75
C PHE A 305 -9.16 40.08 55.26
N SER A 306 -9.74 41.28 55.34
CA SER A 306 -9.14 42.43 56.01
C SER A 306 -9.18 42.18 57.52
N SER A 307 -7.99 42.02 58.10
CA SER A 307 -7.74 42.07 59.55
C SER A 307 -7.95 43.47 60.12
#